data_AF-A0A1U9N8N7-F1
#
_entry.id   AF-A0A1U9N8N7-F1
#
_cell.length_a   1.000
_cell.length_b   1.000
_cell.length_c   1.000
_cell.angle_alpha   90.00
_cell.angle_beta   90.00
_cell.angle_gamma   90.00
#
_symmetry.space_group_name_H-M   'P 1'
#
loop_
_entity.id
_entity.type
_entity.pdbx_description
1 polymer ?
#
loop_
_entity_poly.entity_id
_entity_poly.type
_entity_poly.pdbx_seq_one_letter_code
_entity_poly.pdbx_strand_id
1 'polypeptide(L)'
;MKITTLVFFALLIFFIWRGYQKGFIGSITRILSWVVAYPAALIFTPMTANLLMQHTALTGVIVYFVAGAGIFLLVSFVVSLLLTGIGKLIPDNKITNTGSKIGGAGVGVLVGALTGLLAVYLLGLLLPAGLPATQSALHTKPPAEAINTNPAANSSPGTAVPALRDLQQANDSFIEASAKKLMGTAAATLVDLAVEDKTASQVAKAFVQDPQAMLGHVQQMSHSGQMQSLLADENVQSLLTTGDTQALTRNPEFKALIENPSMQALMAQSDVSSDAGTQAAAEKMVYAWNRVQMLKHDPRVIAIVTDPEFQQQLNATNKLPLMMNPKLNQLTQIIFSQETIAANGMSGYEVVDQTQYQPADSKGEDNTDTPTRIYRWTDENGQVHFSDQPAAPAEKQP
;
A
#
# COMPACT_ATOMS: atom_id res chain seq x y z
N MET A 1 -23.58 22.09 -16.38
CA MET A 1 -22.70 20.90 -16.48
C MET A 1 -21.26 21.37 -16.54
N LYS A 2 -20.33 20.72 -15.85
CA LYS A 2 -18.89 21.07 -15.94
C LYS A 2 -18.37 20.70 -17.32
N ILE A 3 -17.45 21.50 -17.88
CA ILE A 3 -16.82 21.26 -19.20
C ILE A 3 -16.22 19.84 -19.28
N THR A 4 -15.63 19.37 -18.18
CA THR A 4 -15.08 18.01 -18.04
C THR A 4 -16.12 16.92 -18.30
N THR A 5 -17.35 17.10 -17.81
CA THR A 5 -18.46 16.15 -18.04
C THR A 5 -18.85 16.11 -19.51
N LEU A 6 -18.88 17.25 -20.19
CA LEU A 6 -19.22 17.33 -21.61
C LEU A 6 -18.16 16.61 -22.47
N VAL A 7 -16.88 16.84 -22.18
CA VAL A 7 -15.76 16.16 -22.83
C VAL A 7 -15.84 14.63 -22.65
N PHE A 8 -16.14 14.18 -21.43
CA PHE A 8 -16.30 12.75 -21.14
C PHE A 8 -17.40 12.10 -22.01
N PHE A 9 -18.59 12.69 -22.04
CA PHE A 9 -19.71 12.14 -22.83
C PHE A 9 -19.43 12.21 -24.34
N ALA A 10 -18.79 13.27 -24.84
CA ALA A 10 -18.41 13.38 -26.24
C ALA A 10 -17.44 12.26 -26.65
N LEU A 11 -16.44 11.97 -25.81
CA LEU A 11 -15.50 10.85 -26.03
C LEU A 11 -16.22 9.51 -25.96
N LEU A 12 -17.08 9.31 -24.95
CA LEU A 12 -17.82 8.07 -24.77
C LEU A 12 -18.70 7.76 -26.00
N ILE A 13 -19.49 8.73 -26.47
CA ILE A 13 -20.32 8.58 -27.67
C ILE A 13 -19.46 8.30 -28.90
N PHE A 14 -18.34 9.01 -29.08
CA PHE A 14 -17.41 8.78 -30.18
C PHE A 14 -16.86 7.35 -30.20
N PHE A 15 -16.45 6.82 -29.04
CA PHE A 15 -15.91 5.47 -28.94
C PHE A 15 -16.98 4.38 -29.10
N ILE A 16 -18.21 4.61 -28.63
CA ILE A 16 -19.35 3.71 -28.88
C ILE A 16 -19.63 3.62 -30.38
N TRP A 17 -19.75 4.77 -31.04
CA TRP A 17 -20.02 4.83 -32.48
C TRP A 17 -18.89 4.18 -33.29
N ARG A 18 -17.63 4.46 -32.92
CA ARG A 18 -16.45 3.85 -33.56
C ARG A 18 -16.38 2.34 -33.34
N GLY A 19 -16.68 1.85 -32.13
CA GLY A 19 -16.73 0.42 -31.81
C GLY A 19 -17.83 -0.29 -32.60
N TYR A 20 -19.00 0.35 -32.72
CA TYR A 20 -20.11 -0.15 -33.54
C TYR A 20 -19.73 -0.28 -35.02
N GLN A 21 -19.04 0.71 -35.60
CA GLN A 21 -18.63 0.65 -37.01
C GLN A 21 -17.58 -0.44 -37.29
N LYS A 22 -16.63 -0.65 -36.37
CA LYS A 22 -15.56 -1.64 -36.54
C LYS A 22 -15.97 -3.07 -36.18
N GLY A 23 -17.07 -3.21 -35.44
CA GLY A 23 -17.50 -4.49 -34.89
C GLY A 23 -16.60 -5.00 -33.75
N PHE A 24 -16.99 -6.15 -33.21
CA PHE A 24 -16.40 -6.77 -32.03
C PHE A 24 -14.98 -7.27 -32.31
N ILE A 25 -14.80 -8.03 -33.39
CA ILE A 25 -13.49 -8.57 -33.79
C ILE A 25 -12.49 -7.42 -34.03
N GLY A 26 -12.92 -6.36 -34.74
CA GLY A 26 -12.07 -5.20 -34.98
C GLY A 26 -11.68 -4.43 -33.71
N SER A 27 -12.54 -4.48 -32.69
CA SER A 27 -12.27 -3.81 -31.40
C SER A 27 -11.35 -4.65 -30.51
N ILE A 28 -11.57 -5.97 -30.43
CA ILE A 28 -10.73 -6.89 -29.65
C ILE A 28 -9.32 -6.99 -30.21
N THR A 29 -9.17 -7.14 -31.53
CA THR A 29 -7.86 -7.22 -32.17
C THR A 29 -6.99 -6.00 -31.85
N ARG A 30 -7.62 -4.82 -31.71
CA ARG A 30 -6.94 -3.59 -31.32
C ARG A 30 -6.53 -3.60 -29.85
N ILE A 31 -7.39 -4.06 -28.94
CA ILE A 31 -7.03 -4.19 -27.52
C ILE A 31 -5.88 -5.18 -27.37
N LEU A 32 -5.97 -6.32 -28.05
CA LEU A 32 -4.92 -7.33 -28.04
C LEU A 32 -3.60 -6.77 -28.61
N SER A 33 -3.65 -5.94 -29.65
CA SER A 33 -2.45 -5.26 -30.15
C SER A 33 -1.80 -4.34 -29.12
N TRP A 34 -2.58 -3.69 -28.25
CA TRP A 34 -2.04 -2.86 -27.17
C TRP A 34 -1.42 -3.70 -26.05
N VAL A 35 -2.07 -4.81 -25.70
CA VAL A 35 -1.55 -5.76 -24.70
C VAL A 35 -0.21 -6.34 -25.14
N VAL A 36 -0.04 -6.66 -26.43
CA VAL A 36 1.23 -7.15 -26.97
C VAL A 36 2.26 -6.03 -27.16
N ALA A 37 1.82 -4.83 -27.58
CA ALA A 37 2.73 -3.71 -27.81
C ALA A 37 3.36 -3.16 -26.52
N TYR A 38 2.68 -3.26 -25.38
CA TYR A 38 3.19 -2.77 -24.10
C TYR A 38 4.50 -3.46 -23.64
N PRO A 39 4.57 -4.80 -23.48
CA PRO A 39 5.81 -5.47 -23.11
C PRO A 39 6.88 -5.34 -24.19
N ALA A 40 6.49 -5.34 -25.48
CA ALA A 40 7.43 -5.11 -26.58
C ALA A 40 8.08 -3.72 -26.46
N ALA A 41 7.31 -2.68 -26.15
CA ALA A 41 7.86 -1.35 -25.92
C ALA A 41 8.90 -1.39 -24.78
N LEU A 42 8.62 -2.01 -23.64
CA LEU A 42 9.58 -2.10 -22.53
C LEU A 42 10.89 -2.79 -22.92
N ILE A 43 10.82 -3.91 -23.65
CA ILE A 43 12.00 -4.68 -24.04
C ILE A 43 12.83 -3.96 -25.10
N PHE A 44 12.19 -3.36 -26.11
CA PHE A 44 12.91 -2.76 -27.25
C PHE A 44 13.28 -1.28 -27.04
N THR A 45 12.71 -0.58 -26.05
CA THR A 45 12.99 0.84 -25.82
C THR A 45 14.49 1.15 -25.66
N PRO A 46 15.29 0.42 -24.85
CA PRO A 46 16.72 0.72 -24.70
C PRO A 46 17.48 0.62 -26.03
N MET A 47 17.17 -0.40 -26.83
CA MET A 47 17.80 -0.61 -28.14
C MET A 47 17.46 0.52 -29.12
N THR A 48 16.19 0.88 -29.22
CA THR A 48 15.76 1.97 -30.12
C THR A 48 16.20 3.34 -29.63
N ALA A 49 16.24 3.59 -28.32
CA ALA A 49 16.76 4.82 -27.74
C ALA A 49 18.23 5.03 -28.12
N ASN A 50 19.06 3.98 -28.04
CA ASN A 50 20.46 4.03 -28.46
C ASN A 50 20.62 4.34 -29.95
N LEU A 51 19.78 3.75 -30.80
CA LEU A 51 19.77 4.03 -32.24
C LEU A 51 19.32 5.49 -32.51
N LEU A 52 18.32 5.98 -31.78
CA LEU A 52 17.80 7.33 -31.96
C LEU A 52 18.82 8.40 -31.52
N MET A 53 19.60 8.14 -30.47
CA MET A 53 20.69 9.01 -30.03
C MET A 53 21.84 9.12 -31.05
N GLN A 54 22.02 8.12 -31.93
CA GLN A 54 23.04 8.19 -32.99
C GLN A 54 22.65 9.13 -34.14
N HIS A 55 21.35 9.29 -34.38
CA HIS A 55 20.83 10.06 -35.51
C HIS A 55 20.13 11.36 -35.12
N THR A 56 19.97 11.63 -33.82
CA THR A 56 19.28 12.81 -33.31
C THR A 56 20.02 13.43 -32.15
N ALA A 57 19.85 14.74 -31.94
CA ALA A 57 20.41 15.45 -30.80
C ALA A 57 19.58 15.26 -29.49
N LEU A 58 18.61 14.34 -29.50
CA LEU A 58 17.77 14.07 -28.33
C LEU A 58 18.57 13.27 -27.31
N THR A 59 18.81 13.85 -26.14
CA THR A 59 19.52 13.20 -25.04
C THR A 59 18.64 13.08 -23.80
N GLY A 60 19.00 12.16 -22.90
CA GLY A 60 18.34 12.00 -21.60
C GLY A 60 16.97 11.30 -21.68
N VAL A 61 16.13 11.52 -20.68
CA VAL A 61 14.85 10.78 -20.50
C VAL A 61 13.88 10.95 -21.66
N ILE A 62 13.93 12.10 -22.37
CA ILE A 62 13.06 12.39 -23.52
C ILE A 62 13.28 11.37 -24.64
N VAL A 63 14.52 10.96 -24.91
CA VAL A 63 14.80 10.01 -26.01
C VAL A 63 14.19 8.63 -25.73
N TYR A 64 14.19 8.20 -24.47
CA TYR A 64 13.56 6.95 -24.05
C TYR A 64 12.04 7.02 -24.17
N PHE A 65 11.44 8.17 -23.83
CA PHE A 65 10.00 8.36 -23.98
C PHE A 65 9.57 8.34 -25.45
N VAL A 66 10.32 9.04 -26.32
CA VAL A 66 10.07 9.05 -27.77
C VAL A 66 10.29 7.66 -28.38
N ALA A 67 11.37 6.96 -28.00
CA ALA A 67 11.65 5.61 -28.48
C ALA A 67 10.57 4.62 -28.05
N GLY A 68 10.19 4.62 -26.77
CA GLY A 68 9.16 3.72 -26.24
C GLY A 68 7.78 3.98 -26.85
N ALA A 69 7.38 5.25 -27.01
CA ALA A 69 6.15 5.60 -27.70
C ALA A 69 6.18 5.17 -29.17
N GLY A 70 7.32 5.37 -29.85
CA GLY A 70 7.52 4.96 -31.24
C GLY A 70 7.37 3.46 -31.44
N ILE A 71 8.05 2.65 -30.61
CA ILE A 71 7.93 1.18 -30.66
C ILE A 71 6.51 0.75 -30.35
N PHE A 72 5.90 1.28 -29.30
CA PHE A 72 4.53 0.92 -28.92
C PHE A 72 3.57 1.11 -30.09
N LEU A 73 3.64 2.26 -30.77
CA LEU A 73 2.81 2.55 -31.93
C LEU A 73 3.13 1.64 -33.12
N LEU A 74 4.40 1.40 -33.41
CA LEU A 74 4.83 0.55 -34.53
C LEU A 74 4.38 -0.90 -34.32
N VAL A 75 4.64 -1.48 -33.14
CA VAL A 75 4.25 -2.86 -32.81
C VAL A 75 2.74 -2.98 -32.77
N SER A 76 2.02 -2.04 -32.15
CA SER A 76 0.56 -2.04 -32.15
C SER A 76 0.00 -2.01 -33.58
N PHE A 77 0.62 -1.21 -34.47
CA PHE A 77 0.20 -1.13 -35.86
C PHE A 77 0.46 -2.45 -36.61
N VAL A 78 1.65 -3.03 -36.48
CA VAL A 78 2.02 -4.29 -37.14
C VAL A 78 1.12 -5.43 -36.66
N VAL A 79 0.93 -5.59 -35.34
CA VAL A 79 0.06 -6.62 -34.77
C VAL A 79 -1.39 -6.41 -35.21
N SER A 80 -1.87 -5.17 -35.21
CA SER A 80 -3.22 -4.87 -35.69
C SER A 80 -3.38 -5.23 -37.18
N LEU A 81 -2.38 -4.97 -38.01
CA LEU A 81 -2.41 -5.29 -39.44
C LEU A 81 -2.40 -6.80 -39.67
N LEU A 82 -1.60 -7.54 -38.90
CA LEU A 82 -1.49 -9.00 -38.94
C LEU A 82 -2.83 -9.65 -38.52
N LEU A 83 -3.40 -9.24 -37.38
CA LEU A 83 -4.68 -9.74 -36.89
C LEU A 83 -5.84 -9.39 -37.83
N THR A 84 -5.85 -8.18 -38.40
CA THR A 84 -6.85 -7.78 -39.40
C THR A 84 -6.69 -8.62 -40.68
N GLY A 85 -5.46 -8.91 -41.08
CA GLY A 85 -5.15 -9.79 -42.19
C GLY A 85 -5.75 -11.18 -41.98
N ILE A 86 -5.47 -11.81 -40.83
CA ILE A 86 -6.04 -13.12 -40.44
C ILE A 86 -7.57 -13.06 -40.41
N GLY A 87 -8.15 -11.99 -39.86
CA GLY A 87 -9.59 -11.81 -39.79
C GLY A 87 -10.27 -11.82 -41.16
N LYS A 88 -9.60 -11.34 -42.22
CA LYS A 88 -10.12 -11.39 -43.59
C LYS A 88 -10.14 -12.78 -44.21
N LEU A 89 -9.41 -13.75 -43.67
CA LEU A 89 -9.45 -15.14 -44.14
C LEU A 89 -10.66 -15.91 -43.60
N ILE A 90 -11.37 -15.37 -42.61
CA ILE A 90 -12.55 -16.02 -42.03
C ILE A 90 -13.78 -15.63 -42.87
N PRO A 91 -14.50 -16.57 -43.50
CA PRO A 91 -15.63 -16.25 -44.38
C PRO A 91 -16.77 -15.57 -43.60
N ASP A 92 -17.25 -14.45 -44.16
CA ASP A 92 -18.30 -13.64 -43.54
C ASP A 92 -19.68 -14.32 -43.60
N ASN A 93 -20.22 -14.71 -42.44
CA ASN A 93 -21.62 -15.14 -42.33
C ASN A 93 -22.53 -13.94 -41.99
N LYS A 94 -23.71 -13.84 -42.62
CA LYS A 94 -24.66 -12.74 -42.38
C LYS A 94 -25.13 -12.65 -40.91
N ILE A 95 -25.20 -13.78 -40.21
CA ILE A 95 -25.63 -13.84 -38.79
C ILE A 95 -24.57 -13.24 -37.86
N THR A 96 -23.28 -13.37 -38.18
CA THR A 96 -22.18 -12.83 -37.36
C THR A 96 -22.01 -11.31 -37.50
N ASN A 97 -22.49 -10.70 -38.60
CA ASN A 97 -22.30 -9.26 -38.85
C ASN A 97 -23.07 -8.38 -37.85
N THR A 98 -24.33 -8.70 -37.56
CA THR A 98 -25.16 -7.92 -36.61
C THR A 98 -24.70 -8.12 -35.17
N GLY A 99 -24.39 -9.35 -34.76
CA GLY A 99 -23.87 -9.65 -33.42
C GLY A 99 -22.52 -8.97 -33.16
N SER A 100 -21.63 -8.94 -34.16
CA SER A 100 -20.34 -8.27 -34.07
C SER A 100 -20.48 -6.76 -33.86
N LYS A 101 -21.44 -6.08 -34.50
CA LYS A 101 -21.63 -4.62 -34.29
C LYS A 101 -22.08 -4.27 -32.87
N ILE A 102 -22.99 -5.06 -32.30
CA ILE A 102 -23.45 -4.87 -30.91
C ILE A 102 -22.31 -5.15 -29.92
N GLY A 103 -21.56 -6.25 -30.13
CA GLY A 103 -20.37 -6.54 -29.33
C GLY A 103 -19.30 -5.44 -29.43
N GLY A 104 -19.11 -4.89 -30.63
CA GLY A 104 -18.20 -3.75 -30.87
C GLY A 104 -18.61 -2.49 -30.12
N ALA A 105 -19.91 -2.19 -30.04
CA ALA A 105 -20.41 -1.08 -29.23
C ALA A 105 -20.12 -1.29 -27.74
N GLY A 106 -20.31 -2.51 -27.21
CA GLY A 106 -20.00 -2.84 -25.82
C GLY A 106 -18.52 -2.64 -25.46
N VAL A 107 -17.61 -3.13 -26.30
CA VAL A 107 -16.17 -2.87 -26.14
C VAL A 107 -15.86 -1.36 -26.27
N GLY A 108 -16.55 -0.67 -27.18
CA GLY A 108 -16.45 0.78 -27.35
C GLY A 108 -16.85 1.57 -26.11
N VAL A 109 -17.88 1.16 -25.38
CA VAL A 109 -18.27 1.77 -24.08
C VAL A 109 -17.13 1.64 -23.08
N LEU A 110 -16.56 0.43 -22.92
CA LEU A 110 -15.53 0.14 -21.93
C LEU A 110 -14.26 0.96 -22.20
N VAL A 111 -13.77 0.93 -23.45
CA VAL A 111 -12.61 1.72 -23.87
C VAL A 111 -12.88 3.23 -23.79
N GLY A 112 -14.08 3.66 -24.19
CA GLY A 112 -14.50 5.05 -24.13
C GLY A 112 -14.59 5.58 -22.71
N ALA A 113 -15.08 4.77 -21.75
CA ALA A 113 -15.13 5.12 -20.34
C ALA A 113 -13.72 5.26 -19.75
N LEU A 114 -12.84 4.29 -19.99
CA LEU A 114 -11.44 4.36 -19.53
C LEU A 114 -10.71 5.58 -20.10
N THR A 115 -10.79 5.77 -21.42
CA THR A 115 -10.13 6.89 -22.11
C THR A 115 -10.72 8.23 -21.71
N GLY A 116 -12.05 8.30 -21.56
CA GLY A 116 -12.74 9.49 -21.10
C GLY A 116 -12.35 9.88 -19.68
N LEU A 117 -12.24 8.91 -18.76
CA LEU A 117 -11.84 9.16 -17.38
C LEU A 117 -10.39 9.66 -17.31
N LEU A 118 -9.48 9.03 -18.08
CA LEU A 118 -8.10 9.48 -18.21
C LEU A 118 -8.01 10.90 -18.78
N ALA A 119 -8.78 11.22 -19.82
CA ALA A 119 -8.82 12.54 -20.42
C ALA A 119 -9.35 13.59 -19.43
N VAL A 120 -10.40 13.29 -18.67
CA VAL A 120 -10.93 14.18 -17.62
C VAL A 120 -9.89 14.41 -16.52
N TYR A 121 -9.16 13.37 -16.11
CA TYR A 121 -8.10 13.48 -15.13
C TYR A 121 -6.96 14.40 -15.61
N LEU A 122 -6.47 14.18 -16.84
CA LEU A 122 -5.45 15.04 -17.44
C LEU A 122 -5.95 16.48 -17.62
N LEU A 123 -7.20 16.66 -18.06
CA LEU A 123 -7.81 17.98 -18.20
C LEU A 123 -7.89 18.68 -16.82
N GLY A 124 -8.21 17.93 -15.76
CA GLY A 124 -8.18 18.45 -14.38
C GLY A 124 -6.79 18.85 -13.89
N LEU A 125 -5.73 18.21 -14.39
CA LEU A 125 -4.33 18.57 -14.13
C LEU A 125 -3.88 19.81 -14.90
N LEU A 126 -4.32 19.95 -16.16
CA LEU A 126 -3.94 21.08 -17.02
C LEU A 126 -4.75 22.33 -16.77
N LEU A 127 -6.01 22.23 -16.32
CA LEU A 127 -6.75 23.41 -15.89
C LEU A 127 -6.19 23.84 -14.54
N PRO A 128 -5.54 25.01 -14.44
CA PRO A 128 -5.13 25.53 -13.14
C PRO A 128 -6.38 25.60 -12.26
N ALA A 129 -6.32 25.00 -11.07
CA ALA A 129 -7.35 25.13 -10.06
C ALA A 129 -7.69 26.62 -9.99
N GLY A 130 -8.91 26.97 -10.44
CA GLY A 130 -9.28 28.35 -10.67
C GLY A 130 -8.88 29.18 -9.46
N LEU A 131 -8.14 30.27 -9.71
CA LEU A 131 -7.85 31.31 -8.74
C LEU A 131 -9.08 31.46 -7.84
N PRO A 132 -8.91 31.43 -6.50
CA PRO A 132 -10.03 31.50 -5.58
C PRO A 132 -10.88 32.67 -6.04
N ALA A 133 -12.13 32.38 -6.45
CA ALA A 133 -13.07 33.41 -6.81
C ALA A 133 -13.10 34.35 -5.61
N THR A 134 -12.53 35.54 -5.77
CA THR A 134 -12.64 36.62 -4.81
C THR A 134 -14.12 36.91 -4.74
N GLN A 135 -14.81 36.23 -3.84
CA GLN A 135 -16.15 36.58 -3.44
C GLN A 135 -15.96 37.95 -2.80
N SER A 136 -16.18 38.99 -3.60
CA SER A 136 -16.42 40.33 -3.11
C SER A 136 -17.58 40.22 -2.16
N ALA A 137 -17.26 40.00 -0.89
CA ALA A 137 -18.16 40.21 0.22
C ALA A 137 -18.46 41.71 0.23
N LEU A 138 -19.43 42.11 -0.58
CA LEU A 138 -20.15 43.34 -0.41
C LEU A 138 -21.03 43.14 0.83
N HIS A 139 -20.37 43.14 1.99
CA HIS A 139 -21.02 43.12 3.28
C HIS A 139 -21.59 44.52 3.48
N THR A 140 -22.82 44.71 3.02
CA THR A 140 -23.63 45.90 3.30
C THR A 140 -23.87 45.94 4.81
N LYS A 141 -23.04 46.73 5.49
CA LYS A 141 -23.19 47.15 6.88
C LYS A 141 -24.63 47.69 7.10
N PRO A 142 -25.46 47.08 7.97
CA PRO A 142 -26.69 47.71 8.43
C PRO A 142 -26.34 48.94 9.28
N PRO A 143 -27.13 50.03 9.19
CA PRO A 143 -26.90 51.23 9.97
C PRO A 143 -27.20 51.01 11.45
N ALA A 144 -26.55 51.83 12.25
CA ALA A 144 -26.59 51.87 13.70
C ALA A 144 -28.01 51.91 14.27
N GLU A 145 -28.27 51.03 15.23
CA GLU A 145 -29.34 51.21 16.22
C GLU A 145 -28.74 51.26 17.63
N ALA A 146 -29.36 52.11 18.43
CA ALA A 146 -28.74 52.87 19.50
C ALA A 146 -28.60 52.10 20.83
N ILE A 147 -27.50 52.43 21.52
CA ILE A 147 -27.36 52.69 22.96
C ILE A 147 -28.53 52.20 23.83
N ASN A 148 -28.28 51.15 24.62
CA ASN A 148 -28.97 50.98 25.90
C ASN A 148 -27.98 50.49 26.97
N THR A 149 -27.64 51.42 27.86
CA THR A 149 -26.79 51.21 29.04
C THR A 149 -27.60 50.60 30.17
N ASN A 150 -27.16 49.47 30.73
CA ASN A 150 -27.41 49.18 32.14
C ASN A 150 -26.32 48.24 32.70
N PRO A 151 -25.71 48.56 33.86
CA PRO A 151 -24.76 47.69 34.55
C PRO A 151 -25.45 46.98 35.73
N ALA A 152 -25.28 45.66 35.85
CA ALA A 152 -25.10 44.98 37.14
C ALA A 152 -25.08 43.43 37.02
N ALA A 153 -24.10 42.85 37.71
CA ALA A 153 -24.17 41.61 38.49
C ALA A 153 -24.12 40.24 37.79
N ASN A 154 -22.93 39.61 37.93
CA ASN A 154 -22.70 38.25 38.42
C ASN A 154 -23.66 37.11 38.03
N SER A 155 -23.19 36.17 37.22
CA SER A 155 -23.17 34.73 37.55
C SER A 155 -22.45 33.88 36.47
N SER A 156 -21.52 33.05 36.95
CA SER A 156 -20.95 31.78 36.45
C SER A 156 -20.78 31.50 34.94
N PRO A 157 -19.57 31.09 34.47
CA PRO A 157 -19.41 30.50 33.15
C PRO A 157 -19.85 29.03 33.16
N GLY A 158 -21.12 28.79 32.80
CA GLY A 158 -21.56 27.48 32.34
C GLY A 158 -20.99 27.24 30.93
N THR A 159 -20.25 26.16 30.77
CA THR A 159 -19.81 25.62 29.47
C THR A 159 -21.03 25.38 28.57
N ALA A 160 -21.29 26.35 27.69
CA ALA A 160 -22.24 26.23 26.61
C ALA A 160 -21.71 25.20 25.61
N VAL A 161 -22.35 24.05 25.57
CA VAL A 161 -22.18 23.04 24.53
C VAL A 161 -22.57 23.68 23.18
N PRO A 162 -21.71 23.63 22.15
CA PRO A 162 -22.04 24.16 20.83
C PRO A 162 -23.29 23.47 20.27
N ALA A 163 -24.24 24.28 19.80
CA ALA A 163 -25.45 23.79 19.16
C ALA A 163 -25.09 22.99 17.88
N LEU A 164 -25.67 21.80 17.74
CA LEU A 164 -25.53 20.87 16.61
C LEU A 164 -25.97 21.40 15.23
N ARG A 165 -26.20 22.71 15.10
CA ARG A 165 -26.74 23.34 13.89
C ARG A 165 -25.66 23.92 12.95
N ASP A 166 -24.39 23.91 13.37
CA ASP A 166 -23.24 24.33 12.55
C ASP A 166 -22.49 23.17 11.87
N LEU A 167 -22.94 21.91 12.02
CA LEU A 167 -22.39 20.76 11.28
C LEU A 167 -23.02 20.56 9.89
N GLN A 168 -23.92 21.45 9.47
CA GLN A 168 -24.63 21.33 8.19
C GLN A 168 -24.03 22.19 7.07
N GLN A 169 -22.93 22.91 7.35
CA GLN A 169 -22.22 23.75 6.38
C GLN A 169 -20.78 23.29 6.08
N ALA A 170 -20.46 22.01 6.35
CA ALA A 170 -19.35 21.33 5.70
C ALA A 170 -19.91 20.56 4.52
N ASN A 171 -19.86 21.19 3.34
CA ASN A 171 -20.10 20.58 2.04
C ASN A 171 -18.89 19.69 1.69
N ASP A 172 -18.51 18.78 2.60
CA ASP A 172 -17.51 17.74 2.40
C ASP A 172 -18.15 16.70 1.48
N SER A 173 -18.08 17.07 0.20
CA SER A 173 -18.14 16.27 -1.00
C SER A 173 -18.39 14.79 -0.74
N PHE A 174 -19.61 14.36 -1.05
CA PHE A 174 -19.97 12.95 -1.23
C PHE A 174 -18.93 12.18 -2.08
N ILE A 175 -18.21 12.87 -2.98
CA ILE A 175 -17.12 12.31 -3.78
C ILE A 175 -15.85 12.09 -2.95
N GLU A 176 -15.54 12.92 -1.96
CA GLU A 176 -14.39 12.70 -1.06
C GLU A 176 -14.69 11.58 -0.05
N ALA A 177 -15.89 11.54 0.51
CA ALA A 177 -16.33 10.42 1.35
C ALA A 177 -16.36 9.09 0.56
N SER A 178 -16.83 9.14 -0.69
CA SER A 178 -16.84 7.97 -1.58
C SER A 178 -15.44 7.58 -2.06
N ALA A 179 -14.56 8.55 -2.35
CA ALA A 179 -13.18 8.29 -2.77
C ALA A 179 -12.33 7.74 -1.61
N LYS A 180 -12.47 8.27 -0.39
CA LYS A 180 -11.83 7.69 0.81
C LYS A 180 -12.29 6.24 1.04
N LYS A 181 -13.59 5.96 0.87
CA LYS A 181 -14.14 4.61 1.01
C LYS A 181 -13.66 3.68 -0.11
N LEU A 182 -13.61 4.14 -1.37
CA LEU A 182 -13.13 3.35 -2.51
C LEU A 182 -11.61 3.10 -2.46
N MET A 183 -10.80 4.10 -2.10
CA MET A 183 -9.35 3.95 -1.95
C MET A 183 -9.00 3.10 -0.73
N GLY A 184 -9.72 3.24 0.38
CA GLY A 184 -9.54 2.36 1.55
C GLY A 184 -9.90 0.90 1.25
N THR A 185 -10.94 0.67 0.44
CA THR A 185 -11.35 -0.70 0.04
C THR A 185 -10.38 -1.31 -0.97
N ALA A 186 -9.93 -0.53 -1.97
CA ALA A 186 -8.97 -1.00 -2.97
C ALA A 186 -7.57 -1.27 -2.37
N ALA A 187 -7.10 -0.41 -1.44
CA ALA A 187 -5.85 -0.63 -0.72
C ALA A 187 -5.92 -1.85 0.20
N ALA A 188 -7.02 -2.03 0.94
CA ALA A 188 -7.21 -3.21 1.79
C ALA A 188 -7.23 -4.53 0.97
N THR A 189 -7.81 -4.50 -0.24
CA THR A 189 -7.87 -5.70 -1.12
C THR A 189 -6.50 -6.03 -1.73
N LEU A 190 -5.66 -5.03 -2.01
CA LEU A 190 -4.29 -5.23 -2.50
C LEU A 190 -3.36 -5.75 -1.41
N VAL A 191 -3.54 -5.31 -0.16
CA VAL A 191 -2.77 -5.82 0.98
C VAL A 191 -3.14 -7.27 1.31
N ASP A 192 -4.43 -7.63 1.24
CA ASP A 192 -4.90 -9.03 1.40
C ASP A 192 -4.35 -9.99 0.33
N LEU A 193 -3.89 -9.47 -0.83
CA LEU A 193 -3.31 -10.28 -1.92
C LEU A 193 -1.77 -10.31 -1.91
N ALA A 194 -1.11 -9.43 -1.18
CA ALA A 194 0.35 -9.25 -1.22
C ALA A 194 1.07 -9.66 0.07
N VAL A 195 0.34 -9.87 1.16
CA VAL A 195 0.92 -10.17 2.49
C VAL A 195 0.37 -11.50 2.98
N GLU A 196 1.23 -12.54 3.05
CA GLU A 196 0.85 -13.89 3.50
C GLU A 196 0.48 -13.95 5.00
N ASP A 197 0.96 -13.01 5.82
CA ASP A 197 0.55 -12.90 7.23
C ASP A 197 -0.79 -12.14 7.33
N LYS A 198 -1.86 -12.91 7.59
CA LYS A 198 -3.22 -12.43 7.86
C LYS A 198 -3.25 -11.33 8.93
N THR A 199 -2.34 -11.37 9.89
CA THR A 199 -2.23 -10.38 10.96
C THR A 199 -1.68 -9.05 10.46
N ALA A 200 -0.62 -9.08 9.65
CA ALA A 200 -0.03 -7.90 9.06
C ALA A 200 -1.01 -7.22 8.08
N SER A 201 -1.78 -8.01 7.31
CA SER A 201 -2.85 -7.46 6.46
C SER A 201 -3.94 -6.75 7.26
N GLN A 202 -4.37 -7.34 8.37
CA GLN A 202 -5.36 -6.73 9.27
C GLN A 202 -4.85 -5.43 9.89
N VAL A 203 -3.63 -5.41 10.41
CA VAL A 203 -3.02 -4.18 10.97
C VAL A 203 -2.91 -3.09 9.90
N ALA A 204 -2.46 -3.42 8.70
CA ALA A 204 -2.39 -2.48 7.59
C ALA A 204 -3.78 -1.98 7.17
N LYS A 205 -4.79 -2.85 7.16
CA LYS A 205 -6.19 -2.48 6.90
C LYS A 205 -6.74 -1.55 7.97
N ALA A 206 -6.50 -1.82 9.25
CA ALA A 206 -6.85 -0.94 10.37
C ALA A 206 -6.24 0.45 10.20
N PHE A 207 -4.95 0.48 9.85
CA PHE A 207 -4.20 1.71 9.67
C PHE A 207 -4.73 2.53 8.48
N VAL A 208 -5.10 1.88 7.38
CA VAL A 208 -5.69 2.53 6.21
C VAL A 208 -7.12 3.03 6.51
N GLN A 209 -7.88 2.31 7.33
CA GLN A 209 -9.25 2.68 7.69
C GLN A 209 -9.30 3.89 8.62
N ASP A 210 -8.46 3.92 9.66
CA ASP A 210 -8.39 5.04 10.60
C ASP A 210 -6.94 5.25 11.12
N PRO A 211 -6.10 5.97 10.35
CA PRO A 211 -4.72 6.21 10.73
C PRO A 211 -4.60 7.09 11.97
N GLN A 212 -5.59 7.96 12.22
CA GLN A 212 -5.56 8.87 13.36
C GLN A 212 -5.82 8.11 14.67
N ALA A 213 -6.81 7.22 14.70
CA ALA A 213 -7.07 6.39 15.88
C ALA A 213 -5.89 5.46 16.20
N MET A 214 -5.31 4.78 15.20
CA MET A 214 -4.14 3.92 15.42
C MET A 214 -2.95 4.70 15.97
N LEU A 215 -2.62 5.87 15.38
CA LEU A 215 -1.55 6.72 15.90
C LEU A 215 -1.81 7.16 17.34
N GLY A 216 -3.06 7.47 17.67
CA GLY A 216 -3.47 7.76 19.05
C GLY A 216 -3.19 6.61 20.01
N HIS A 217 -3.57 5.38 19.67
CA HIS A 217 -3.31 4.19 20.50
C HIS A 217 -1.81 3.88 20.63
N VAL A 218 -1.04 3.99 19.54
CA VAL A 218 0.42 3.80 19.59
C VAL A 218 1.07 4.86 20.49
N GLN A 219 0.65 6.12 20.36
CA GLN A 219 1.17 7.20 21.21
C GLN A 219 0.80 6.96 22.67
N GLN A 220 -0.45 6.61 22.97
CA GLN A 220 -0.90 6.31 24.33
C GLN A 220 -0.13 5.12 24.93
N MET A 221 0.13 4.07 24.14
CA MET A 221 0.90 2.91 24.58
C MET A 221 2.37 3.27 24.84
N SER A 222 2.99 4.05 23.96
CA SER A 222 4.37 4.53 24.13
C SER A 222 4.55 5.43 25.36
N HIS A 223 3.51 6.16 25.75
CA HIS A 223 3.51 7.01 26.95
C HIS A 223 2.89 6.31 28.16
N SER A 224 2.42 5.08 28.02
CA SER A 224 1.87 4.32 29.15
C SER A 224 3.02 3.92 30.07
N GLY A 225 2.85 4.16 31.37
CA GLY A 225 3.79 3.69 32.38
C GLY A 225 3.96 2.16 32.32
N GLN A 226 2.94 1.44 31.90
CA GLN A 226 2.94 -0.03 31.78
C GLN A 226 3.94 -0.55 30.75
N MET A 227 3.97 0.01 29.53
CA MET A 227 4.97 -0.39 28.53
C MET A 227 6.39 -0.07 29.00
N GLN A 228 6.57 1.08 29.66
CA GLN A 228 7.87 1.47 30.22
C GLN A 228 8.31 0.55 31.36
N SER A 229 7.40 0.19 32.27
CA SER A 229 7.66 -0.78 33.33
C SER A 229 8.04 -2.14 32.77
N LEU A 230 7.27 -2.64 31.79
CA LEU A 230 7.54 -3.91 31.12
C LEU A 230 8.92 -3.92 30.45
N LEU A 231 9.27 -2.83 29.76
CA LEU A 231 10.57 -2.69 29.10
C LEU A 231 11.72 -2.44 30.08
N ALA A 232 11.45 -1.91 31.27
CA ALA A 232 12.47 -1.67 32.30
C ALA A 232 12.68 -2.89 33.21
N ASP A 233 11.74 -3.84 33.25
CA ASP A 233 11.83 -5.04 34.06
C ASP A 233 12.90 -6.01 33.53
N GLU A 234 13.93 -6.27 34.34
CA GLU A 234 15.05 -7.15 33.98
C GLU A 234 14.62 -8.60 33.72
N ASN A 235 13.60 -9.08 34.44
CA ASN A 235 13.08 -10.44 34.25
C ASN A 235 12.37 -10.54 32.89
N VAL A 236 11.52 -9.56 32.54
CA VAL A 236 10.86 -9.54 31.23
C VAL A 236 11.86 -9.42 30.10
N GLN A 237 12.88 -8.56 30.23
CA GLN A 237 13.95 -8.47 29.23
C GLN A 237 14.69 -9.81 29.05
N SER A 238 14.97 -10.51 30.15
CA SER A 238 15.57 -11.86 30.11
C SER A 238 14.67 -12.83 29.35
N LEU A 239 13.38 -12.89 29.68
CA LEU A 239 12.40 -13.76 29.01
C LEU A 239 12.26 -13.45 27.51
N LEU A 240 12.25 -12.17 27.15
CA LEU A 240 12.20 -11.74 25.75
C LEU A 240 13.48 -12.11 24.99
N THR A 241 14.64 -12.07 25.65
CA THR A 241 15.94 -12.39 25.07
C THR A 241 16.17 -13.89 24.95
N THR A 242 15.73 -14.68 25.93
CA THR A 242 15.77 -16.15 25.88
C THR A 242 14.69 -16.73 24.98
N GLY A 243 13.63 -15.96 24.71
CA GLY A 243 12.48 -16.39 23.94
C GLY A 243 11.53 -17.34 24.67
N ASP A 244 11.54 -17.33 26.00
CA ASP A 244 10.62 -18.14 26.81
C ASP A 244 9.23 -17.50 26.86
N THR A 245 8.43 -17.80 25.84
CA THR A 245 7.06 -17.29 25.68
C THR A 245 6.11 -17.79 26.75
N GLN A 246 6.33 -18.98 27.32
CA GLN A 246 5.48 -19.53 28.37
C GLN A 246 5.68 -18.81 29.70
N ALA A 247 6.92 -18.51 30.06
CA ALA A 247 7.19 -17.68 31.23
C ALA A 247 6.72 -16.24 31.01
N LEU A 248 6.86 -15.70 29.79
CA LEU A 248 6.39 -14.36 29.45
C LEU A 248 4.87 -14.22 29.59
N THR A 249 4.08 -15.18 29.10
CA THR A 249 2.61 -15.18 29.25
C THR A 249 2.15 -15.31 30.70
N ARG A 250 2.98 -15.85 31.59
CA ARG A 250 2.72 -15.92 33.04
C ARG A 250 3.15 -14.66 33.79
N ASN A 251 3.94 -13.78 33.18
CA ASN A 251 4.41 -12.57 33.81
C ASN A 251 3.25 -11.56 34.02
N PRO A 252 3.06 -11.03 35.24
CA PRO A 252 1.94 -10.14 35.53
C PRO A 252 2.00 -8.80 34.78
N GLU A 253 3.20 -8.25 34.52
CA GLU A 253 3.36 -7.01 33.76
C GLU A 253 2.98 -7.21 32.29
N PHE A 254 3.35 -8.35 31.70
CA PHE A 254 2.94 -8.68 30.34
C PHE A 254 1.42 -8.86 30.23
N LYS A 255 0.79 -9.53 31.20
CA LYS A 255 -0.68 -9.63 31.27
C LYS A 255 -1.33 -8.25 31.37
N ALA A 256 -0.82 -7.37 32.23
CA ALA A 256 -1.32 -6.01 32.37
C ALA A 256 -1.19 -5.19 31.06
N LEU A 257 -0.12 -5.41 30.28
CA LEU A 257 0.03 -4.79 28.96
C LEU A 257 -1.03 -5.30 27.97
N ILE A 258 -1.26 -6.61 27.88
CA ILE A 258 -2.26 -7.20 26.98
C ILE A 258 -3.69 -6.79 27.38
N GLU A 259 -3.94 -6.61 28.68
CA GLU A 259 -5.21 -6.10 29.22
C GLU A 259 -5.38 -4.58 29.03
N ASN A 260 -4.35 -3.84 28.59
CA ASN A 260 -4.45 -2.41 28.35
C ASN A 260 -5.47 -2.12 27.22
N PRO A 261 -6.45 -1.23 27.42
CA PRO A 261 -7.47 -0.91 26.40
C PRO A 261 -6.89 -0.45 25.05
N SER A 262 -5.74 0.23 25.06
CA SER A 262 -5.05 0.68 23.84
C SER A 262 -4.37 -0.49 23.11
N MET A 263 -3.79 -1.43 23.87
CA MET A 263 -3.25 -2.66 23.28
C MET A 263 -4.38 -3.51 22.71
N GLN A 264 -5.47 -3.68 23.45
CA GLN A 264 -6.67 -4.36 22.95
C GLN A 264 -7.23 -3.69 21.70
N ALA A 265 -7.25 -2.36 21.61
CA ALA A 265 -7.72 -1.66 20.41
C ALA A 265 -6.80 -1.92 19.19
N LEU A 266 -5.48 -1.94 19.40
CA LEU A 266 -4.51 -2.30 18.36
C LEU A 266 -4.64 -3.77 17.95
N MET A 267 -4.97 -4.63 18.91
CA MET A 267 -5.10 -6.06 18.72
C MET A 267 -6.52 -6.50 18.37
N ALA A 268 -7.54 -5.64 18.41
CA ALA A 268 -8.95 -6.03 18.24
C ALA A 268 -9.26 -6.64 16.87
N GLN A 269 -8.34 -6.49 15.91
CA GLN A 269 -8.45 -7.13 14.61
C GLN A 269 -7.87 -8.56 14.58
N SER A 270 -7.05 -8.91 15.56
CA SER A 270 -6.50 -10.24 15.83
C SER A 270 -7.25 -10.87 17.03
N ASP A 271 -7.54 -12.17 16.99
CA ASP A 271 -8.33 -12.86 18.03
C ASP A 271 -7.52 -13.12 19.33
N VAL A 272 -7.05 -12.04 19.96
CA VAL A 272 -6.04 -12.08 21.03
C VAL A 272 -6.62 -12.34 22.41
N SER A 273 -7.94 -12.17 22.58
CA SER A 273 -8.61 -12.36 23.88
C SER A 273 -8.67 -13.81 24.36
N SER A 274 -8.26 -14.76 23.52
CA SER A 274 -8.11 -16.17 23.89
C SER A 274 -6.73 -16.46 24.49
N ASP A 275 -6.59 -17.52 25.27
CA ASP A 275 -5.28 -17.98 25.77
C ASP A 275 -4.30 -18.22 24.60
N ALA A 276 -4.80 -18.77 23.49
CA ALA A 276 -4.02 -18.94 22.26
C ALA A 276 -3.58 -17.61 21.65
N GLY A 277 -4.45 -16.60 21.70
CA GLY A 277 -4.16 -15.24 21.27
C GLY A 277 -3.07 -14.57 22.10
N THR A 278 -3.12 -14.75 23.42
CA THR A 278 -2.09 -14.23 24.34
C THR A 278 -0.74 -14.90 24.10
N GLN A 279 -0.71 -16.20 23.82
CA GLN A 279 0.51 -16.91 23.45
C GLN A 279 1.08 -16.41 22.11
N ALA A 280 0.24 -16.23 21.09
CA ALA A 280 0.67 -15.66 19.81
C ALA A 280 1.21 -14.23 19.97
N ALA A 281 0.60 -13.44 20.86
CA ALA A 281 1.08 -12.10 21.20
C ALA A 281 2.49 -12.14 21.82
N ALA A 282 2.73 -13.06 22.75
CA ALA A 282 4.02 -13.26 23.40
C ALA A 282 5.10 -13.69 22.38
N GLU A 283 4.78 -14.63 21.50
CA GLU A 283 5.67 -15.08 20.41
C GLU A 283 6.06 -13.91 19.49
N LYS A 284 5.09 -13.10 19.06
CA LYS A 284 5.35 -11.92 18.24
C LYS A 284 6.17 -10.86 18.97
N MET A 285 5.95 -10.70 20.29
CA MET A 285 6.70 -9.75 21.10
C MET A 285 8.16 -10.18 21.28
N VAL A 286 8.42 -11.47 21.53
CA VAL A 286 9.77 -12.06 21.54
C VAL A 286 10.46 -11.84 20.21
N TYR A 287 9.78 -12.15 19.10
CA TYR A 287 10.32 -11.94 17.76
C TYR A 287 10.67 -10.46 17.51
N ALA A 288 9.74 -9.55 17.82
CA ALA A 288 9.96 -8.12 17.69
C ALA A 288 11.10 -7.62 18.58
N TRP A 289 11.24 -8.15 19.80
CA TRP A 289 12.32 -7.81 20.72
C TRP A 289 13.69 -8.22 20.16
N ASN A 290 13.80 -9.47 19.71
CA ASN A 290 15.03 -9.96 19.09
C ASN A 290 15.40 -9.12 17.86
N ARG A 291 14.40 -8.72 17.07
CA ARG A 291 14.58 -7.80 15.95
C ARG A 291 15.12 -6.45 16.40
N VAL A 292 14.53 -5.85 17.44
CA VAL A 292 15.02 -4.59 18.01
C VAL A 292 16.45 -4.72 18.52
N GLN A 293 16.81 -5.84 19.17
CA GLN A 293 18.19 -6.06 19.61
C GLN A 293 19.15 -6.15 18.42
N MET A 294 18.78 -6.85 17.33
CA MET A 294 19.60 -6.87 16.12
C MET A 294 19.76 -5.45 15.53
N LEU A 295 18.67 -4.69 15.46
CA LEU A 295 18.68 -3.32 14.93
C LEU A 295 19.52 -2.36 15.80
N LYS A 296 19.50 -2.51 17.12
CA LYS A 296 20.32 -1.70 18.04
C LYS A 296 21.82 -1.84 17.78
N HIS A 297 22.26 -2.97 17.24
CA HIS A 297 23.65 -3.23 16.90
C HIS A 297 23.96 -3.02 15.41
N ASP A 298 22.96 -2.68 14.58
CA ASP A 298 23.21 -2.36 13.16
C ASP A 298 23.90 -0.98 13.06
N PRO A 299 25.13 -0.90 12.50
CA PRO A 299 25.88 0.34 12.41
C PRO A 299 25.13 1.44 11.63
N ARG A 300 24.28 1.07 10.68
CA ARG A 300 23.46 2.02 9.90
C ARG A 300 22.34 2.60 10.76
N VAL A 301 21.70 1.78 11.58
CA VAL A 301 20.68 2.24 12.54
C VAL A 301 21.32 3.15 13.57
N ILE A 302 22.48 2.77 14.12
CA ILE A 302 23.24 3.61 15.05
C ILE A 302 23.56 4.96 14.39
N ALA A 303 24.08 4.97 13.16
CA ALA A 303 24.40 6.20 12.44
C ALA A 303 23.18 7.11 12.23
N ILE A 304 22.01 6.53 11.94
CA ILE A 304 20.76 7.29 11.78
C ILE A 304 20.24 7.82 13.12
N VAL A 305 20.19 6.98 14.16
CA VAL A 305 19.61 7.31 15.46
C VAL A 305 20.50 8.28 16.26
N THR A 306 21.82 8.23 16.07
CA THR A 306 22.77 9.16 16.70
C THR A 306 22.92 10.48 15.95
N ASP A 307 22.27 10.61 14.79
CA ASP A 307 22.33 11.83 14.01
C ASP A 307 21.58 12.99 14.68
N PRO A 308 22.23 14.14 14.92
CA PRO A 308 21.63 15.24 15.69
C PRO A 308 20.45 15.90 14.97
N GLU A 309 20.46 15.98 13.64
CA GLU A 309 19.35 16.53 12.86
C GLU A 309 18.13 15.60 12.95
N PHE A 310 18.36 14.29 12.80
CA PHE A 310 17.30 13.29 12.93
C PHE A 310 16.69 13.30 14.35
N GLN A 311 17.52 13.38 15.39
CA GLN A 311 17.03 13.50 16.78
C GLN A 311 16.22 14.77 17.03
N GLN A 312 16.65 15.91 16.49
CA GLN A 312 15.89 17.16 16.59
C GLN A 312 14.52 17.02 15.93
N GLN A 313 14.45 16.39 14.76
CA GLN A 313 13.20 16.16 14.03
C GLN A 313 12.29 15.13 14.74
N LEU A 314 12.86 14.08 15.34
CA LEU A 314 12.12 13.13 16.17
C LEU A 314 11.48 13.81 17.37
N ASN A 315 12.20 14.72 18.02
CA ASN A 315 11.72 15.46 19.20
C ASN A 315 10.85 16.68 18.84
N ALA A 316 10.82 17.11 17.59
CA ALA A 316 10.01 18.25 17.16
C ALA A 316 8.51 17.96 17.30
N THR A 317 7.73 18.96 17.73
CA THR A 317 6.25 18.87 17.76
C THR A 317 5.68 18.63 16.36
N ASN A 318 6.30 19.22 15.33
CA ASN A 318 5.92 19.00 13.94
C ASN A 318 6.67 17.80 13.35
N LYS A 319 5.95 16.72 13.00
CA LYS A 319 6.51 15.51 12.39
C LYS A 319 6.66 15.58 10.87
N LEU A 320 6.18 16.64 10.22
CA LEU A 320 6.28 16.77 8.76
C LEU A 320 7.74 16.74 8.25
N PRO A 321 8.71 17.45 8.87
CA PRO A 321 10.11 17.36 8.44
C PRO A 321 10.69 15.95 8.59
N LEU A 322 10.29 15.22 9.63
CA LEU A 322 10.72 13.84 9.85
C LEU A 322 10.27 12.91 8.71
N MET A 323 9.03 13.07 8.22
CA MET A 323 8.50 12.27 7.10
C MET A 323 9.21 12.55 5.77
N MET A 324 9.83 13.72 5.63
CA MET A 324 10.62 14.09 4.44
C MET A 324 12.10 13.72 4.58
N ASN A 325 12.55 13.28 5.76
CA ASN A 325 13.94 12.96 6.00
C ASN A 325 14.31 11.63 5.32
N PRO A 326 15.31 11.61 4.42
CA PRO A 326 15.75 10.37 3.77
C PRO A 326 16.23 9.30 4.76
N LYS A 327 16.72 9.69 5.94
CA LYS A 327 17.15 8.77 7.00
C LYS A 327 15.97 8.03 7.63
N LEU A 328 14.78 8.64 7.69
CA LEU A 328 13.57 7.94 8.11
C LEU A 328 13.25 6.81 7.13
N ASN A 329 13.34 7.08 5.82
CA ASN A 329 13.11 6.07 4.78
C ASN A 329 14.15 4.94 4.82
N GLN A 330 15.41 5.27 5.11
CA GLN A 330 16.45 4.25 5.32
C GLN A 330 16.17 3.41 6.57
N LEU A 331 15.77 4.04 7.67
CA LEU A 331 15.43 3.34 8.90
C LEU A 331 14.22 2.42 8.71
N THR A 332 13.16 2.89 8.05
CA THR A 332 11.98 2.06 7.76
C THR A 332 12.36 0.89 6.84
N GLN A 333 13.19 1.11 5.82
CA GLN A 333 13.74 0.02 5.02
C GLN A 333 14.47 -0.99 5.90
N ILE A 334 15.42 -0.58 6.74
CA ILE A 334 16.15 -1.52 7.61
C ILE A 334 15.19 -2.29 8.55
N ILE A 335 14.15 -1.64 9.08
CA ILE A 335 13.15 -2.28 9.94
C ILE A 335 12.31 -3.32 9.17
N PHE A 336 11.80 -2.94 7.98
CA PHE A 336 10.85 -3.75 7.20
C PHE A 336 11.50 -4.74 6.21
N SER A 337 12.77 -4.54 5.86
CA SER A 337 13.54 -5.49 5.07
C SER A 337 13.71 -6.78 5.87
N GLN A 338 12.97 -7.82 5.52
CA GLN A 338 13.11 -9.15 6.14
C GLN A 338 14.54 -9.70 5.99
N GLU A 339 15.27 -9.23 4.97
CA GLU A 339 16.70 -9.43 4.77
C GLU A 339 17.54 -8.42 5.55
N THR A 340 17.71 -8.61 6.86
CA THR A 340 18.93 -8.09 7.49
C THR A 340 20.08 -8.97 7.07
N ILE A 341 20.73 -8.58 5.98
CA ILE A 341 22.05 -9.09 5.59
C ILE A 341 22.95 -8.92 6.82
N ALA A 342 23.44 -10.03 7.38
CA ALA A 342 24.42 -9.98 8.45
C ALA A 342 25.62 -9.14 7.95
N ALA A 343 26.08 -8.19 8.77
CA ALA A 343 27.15 -7.24 8.40
C ALA A 343 28.49 -7.90 7.99
N ASN A 344 28.59 -9.24 8.06
CA ASN A 344 29.76 -10.03 7.69
C ASN A 344 29.72 -10.59 6.26
N GLY A 345 28.75 -10.23 5.41
CA GLY A 345 28.76 -10.63 3.99
C GLY A 345 28.59 -12.13 3.73
N MET A 346 28.24 -12.92 4.74
CA MET A 346 27.75 -14.29 4.56
C MET A 346 26.28 -14.21 4.15
N SER A 347 26.02 -14.63 2.91
CA SER A 347 24.71 -14.76 2.28
C SER A 347 23.68 -15.42 3.20
N GLY A 348 22.47 -14.85 3.18
CA GLY A 348 21.39 -15.14 4.12
C GLY A 348 20.99 -16.61 4.19
N TYR A 349 20.83 -17.09 5.43
CA TYR A 349 20.16 -18.36 5.69
C TYR A 349 18.66 -18.13 5.65
N GLU A 350 17.95 -18.86 4.79
CA GLU A 350 16.50 -18.91 4.78
C GLU A 350 16.08 -20.01 5.78
N VAL A 351 15.47 -19.63 6.90
CA VAL A 351 14.96 -20.59 7.89
C VAL A 351 13.56 -21.03 7.47
N VAL A 352 13.40 -22.30 7.11
CA VAL A 352 12.11 -22.87 6.68
C VAL A 352 11.56 -23.74 7.82
N ASP A 353 10.39 -23.37 8.36
CA ASP A 353 9.68 -24.19 9.34
C ASP A 353 9.08 -25.44 8.65
N GLN A 354 9.44 -26.63 9.15
CA GLN A 354 9.17 -27.90 8.46
C GLN A 354 7.66 -28.26 8.35
N THR A 355 6.79 -27.63 9.14
CA THR A 355 5.33 -27.84 9.12
C THR A 355 4.65 -27.43 7.80
N GLN A 356 5.34 -26.66 6.95
CA GLN A 356 4.78 -26.15 5.68
C GLN A 356 5.41 -26.81 4.44
N TYR A 357 6.17 -27.90 4.62
CA TYR A 357 6.82 -28.60 3.50
C TYR A 357 5.80 -29.36 2.65
N GLN A 358 5.47 -28.78 1.49
CA GLN A 358 4.87 -29.50 0.38
C GLN A 358 6.02 -29.93 -0.55
N PRO A 359 6.24 -31.24 -0.78
CA PRO A 359 7.33 -31.70 -1.62
C PRO A 359 7.10 -31.22 -3.06
N ALA A 360 7.81 -30.16 -3.45
CA ALA A 360 7.89 -29.75 -4.83
C ALA A 360 8.82 -30.72 -5.57
N ASP A 361 8.27 -31.51 -6.49
CA ASP A 361 9.00 -32.35 -7.44
C ASP A 361 9.95 -31.48 -8.28
N SER A 362 11.17 -31.27 -7.77
CA SER A 362 12.18 -30.40 -8.36
C SER A 362 13.36 -31.26 -8.79
N LYS A 363 13.20 -31.94 -9.93
CA LYS A 363 14.34 -32.45 -10.71
C LYS A 363 14.82 -31.32 -11.63
N GLY A 364 15.99 -30.76 -11.34
CA GLY A 364 16.79 -30.11 -12.38
C GLY A 364 17.45 -28.79 -11.98
N GLU A 365 18.73 -28.72 -12.32
CA GLU A 365 19.60 -27.56 -12.44
C GLU A 365 20.28 -27.03 -11.18
N ASP A 366 21.49 -27.57 -11.00
CA ASP A 366 22.60 -27.12 -10.19
C ASP A 366 23.03 -25.71 -10.63
N ASN A 367 22.47 -24.68 -9.99
CA ASN A 367 22.91 -23.29 -10.11
C ASN A 367 23.37 -22.81 -8.72
N THR A 368 24.67 -22.52 -8.63
CA THR A 368 25.46 -22.30 -7.40
C THR A 368 25.25 -20.94 -6.73
N ASP A 369 24.02 -20.46 -6.62
CA ASP A 369 23.70 -19.21 -5.91
C ASP A 369 22.35 -19.28 -5.18
N THR A 370 21.96 -20.48 -4.72
CA THR A 370 20.79 -20.62 -3.85
C THR A 370 21.19 -20.39 -2.39
N PRO A 371 20.46 -19.54 -1.65
CA PRO A 371 20.73 -19.29 -0.23
C PRO A 371 20.68 -20.61 0.55
N THR A 372 21.62 -20.81 1.47
CA THR A 372 21.67 -22.03 2.29
C THR A 372 20.41 -22.11 3.15
N ARG A 373 19.52 -23.05 2.83
CA ARG A 373 18.29 -23.29 3.61
C ARG A 373 18.63 -24.02 4.90
N ILE A 374 18.17 -23.49 6.02
CA ILE A 374 18.25 -24.15 7.32
C ILE A 374 16.83 -24.54 7.73
N TYR A 375 16.59 -25.83 7.90
CA TYR A 375 15.32 -26.36 8.39
C TYR A 375 15.28 -26.24 9.91
N ARG A 376 14.16 -25.69 10.41
CA ARG A 376 13.86 -25.63 11.84
C ARG A 376 12.72 -26.59 12.14
N TRP A 377 12.90 -27.44 13.16
CA TRP A 377 11.82 -28.27 13.70
C TRP A 377 11.88 -28.31 15.22
N THR A 378 10.75 -28.60 15.84
CA THR A 378 10.63 -28.79 17.28
C THR A 378 10.41 -30.27 17.55
N ASP A 379 11.21 -30.89 18.42
CA ASP A 379 11.04 -32.27 18.80
C ASP A 379 9.86 -32.47 19.79
N GLU A 380 9.56 -33.73 20.12
CA GLU A 380 8.46 -34.08 21.04
C GLU A 380 8.66 -33.54 22.47
N ASN A 381 9.89 -33.16 22.83
CA ASN A 381 10.23 -32.56 24.13
C ASN A 381 10.12 -31.02 24.09
N GLY A 382 9.72 -30.43 22.97
CA GLY A 382 9.66 -28.98 22.79
C GLY A 382 11.01 -28.32 22.52
N GLN A 383 12.07 -29.10 22.25
CA GLN A 383 13.38 -28.55 21.91
C GLN A 383 13.46 -28.25 20.42
N VAL A 384 13.96 -27.05 20.09
CA VAL A 384 14.11 -26.59 18.71
C VAL A 384 15.46 -27.03 18.17
N HIS A 385 15.46 -27.70 17.02
CA HIS A 385 16.64 -28.16 16.30
C HIS A 385 16.74 -27.47 14.94
N PHE A 386 17.98 -27.32 14.45
CA PHE A 386 18.31 -26.72 13.16
C PHE A 386 19.20 -27.67 12.36
N SER A 387 18.89 -27.89 11.08
CA SER A 387 19.65 -28.75 10.17
C SER A 387 19.60 -28.21 8.76
N ASP A 388 20.69 -28.38 8.04
CA ASP A 388 20.85 -28.17 6.61
C ASP A 388 20.11 -29.22 5.75
N GLN A 389 19.62 -30.29 6.38
CA GLN A 389 18.77 -31.31 5.76
C GLN A 389 17.38 -31.36 6.42
N PRO A 390 16.30 -31.55 5.64
CA PRO A 390 14.97 -31.74 6.21
C PRO A 390 14.96 -32.98 7.12
N ALA A 391 14.45 -32.85 8.34
CA ALA A 391 14.42 -33.96 9.28
C ALA A 391 13.64 -35.13 8.68
N ALA A 392 14.22 -36.34 8.72
CA ALA A 392 13.53 -37.54 8.29
C ALA A 392 12.21 -37.66 9.07
N PRO A 393 11.07 -37.93 8.41
CA PRO A 393 9.81 -38.12 9.11
C PRO A 393 10.02 -39.21 10.15
N ALA A 394 9.73 -38.91 11.42
CA ALA A 394 9.89 -39.86 12.51
C ALA A 394 9.14 -41.15 12.13
N GLU A 395 9.90 -42.21 11.85
CA GLU A 395 9.33 -43.54 11.70
C GLU A 395 8.58 -43.83 12.99
N LYS A 396 7.25 -43.87 12.89
CA LYS A 396 6.41 -44.35 13.99
C LYS A 396 6.89 -45.76 14.32
N GLN A 397 7.70 -45.89 15.36
CA GLN A 397 8.05 -47.19 15.92
C GLN A 397 6.74 -47.84 16.38
N PRO A 398 6.47 -49.09 15.97
CA PRO A 398 5.22 -49.77 16.26
C PRO A 398 5.00 -50.06 17.75
#